data_AF-A0A3M8DNG4-F1
#
_entry.id   AF-A0A3M8DNG4-F1
#
_cell.length_a   1.000
_cell.length_b   1.000
_cell.length_c   1.000
_cell.angle_alpha   90.00
_cell.angle_beta   90.00
_cell.angle_gamma   90.00
#
_symmetry.space_group_name_H-M   'P 1'
#
loop_
_entity.id
_entity.type
_entity.pdbx_description
1 polymer ?
#
loop_
_entity_poly.entity_id
_entity_poly.type
_entity_poly.pdbx_seq_one_letter_code
_entity_poly.pdbx_strand_id
1 'polypeptide(L)'
;MNIQAGKYYQNSKGLIRKVKGIEMRPNRYGSWEEVVYAPILPGGKEGAEKTCALSTMKGWAKREFDRQRLNGEARSVRKRPYFWSN
;
A
#
# COMPACT_ATOMS: atom_id res chain seq x y z
N MET A 1 -6.32 12.05 3.34
CA MET A 1 -6.24 10.59 3.50
C MET A 1 -5.88 10.25 4.93
N ASN A 2 -6.57 9.29 5.54
CA ASN A 2 -6.20 8.77 6.86
C ASN A 2 -5.33 7.53 6.69
N ILE A 3 -4.10 7.56 7.20
CA ILE A 3 -3.14 6.45 7.08
C ILE A 3 -3.33 5.55 8.30
N GLN A 4 -3.49 4.26 8.08
CA GLN A 4 -3.74 3.25 9.10
C GLN A 4 -2.70 2.14 9.03
N ALA A 5 -2.37 1.58 10.20
CA ALA A 5 -1.55 0.39 10.30
C ALA A 5 -2.21 -0.83 9.64
N GLY A 6 -1.42 -1.70 9.03
CA GLY A 6 -1.88 -2.91 8.33
C GLY A 6 -2.39 -2.69 6.90
N LYS A 7 -2.48 -1.44 6.43
CA LYS A 7 -2.98 -1.10 5.09
C LYS A 7 -1.86 -0.90 4.08
N TYR A 8 -2.20 -1.02 2.79
CA TYR A 8 -1.30 -0.72 1.68
C TYR A 8 -1.71 0.60 1.05
N TYR A 9 -0.74 1.37 0.60
CA TYR A 9 -0.96 2.64 -0.06
C TYR A 9 -0.14 2.71 -1.33
N GLN A 10 -0.73 3.33 -2.35
CA GLN A 10 -0.11 3.50 -3.65
C GLN A 10 0.05 4.98 -3.98
N ASN A 11 1.18 5.34 -4.58
CA ASN A 11 1.41 6.68 -5.11
C ASN A 11 0.99 6.80 -6.59
N SER A 12 1.13 8.00 -7.16
CA SER A 12 0.82 8.27 -8.57
C SER A 12 1.69 7.51 -9.57
N LYS A 13 2.89 7.07 -9.16
CA LYS A 13 3.81 6.26 -9.98
C LYS A 13 3.52 4.76 -9.91
N GLY A 14 2.45 4.37 -9.22
CA GLY A 14 2.06 2.98 -9.05
C GLY A 14 2.86 2.21 -7.99
N LEU A 15 3.79 2.84 -7.27
CA LEU A 15 4.56 2.21 -6.20
C LEU A 15 3.68 1.95 -4.99
N ILE A 16 3.81 0.77 -4.40
CA ILE A 16 2.99 0.33 -3.25
C ILE A 16 3.87 0.24 -2.00
N ARG A 17 3.36 0.69 -0.86
CA ARG A 17 3.98 0.55 0.46
C ARG A 17 2.95 0.01 1.44
N LYS A 18 3.33 -1.01 2.21
CA LYS A 18 2.55 -1.53 3.33
C LYS A 18 2.92 -0.76 4.58
N VAL A 19 1.94 -0.18 5.26
CA VAL A 19 2.16 0.45 6.57
C VAL A 19 2.04 -0.63 7.64
N LYS A 20 3.10 -0.81 8.43
CA LYS A 20 3.13 -1.79 9.53
C LYS A 20 2.62 -1.20 10.83
N GLY A 21 2.98 0.05 11.12
CA GLY A 21 2.62 0.72 12.37
C GLY A 21 2.84 2.21 12.31
N ILE A 22 2.31 2.91 13.31
CA ILE A 22 2.56 4.33 13.56
C ILE A 22 3.15 4.41 14.97
N GLU A 23 4.34 4.96 15.08
CA GLU A 23 5.08 5.09 16.34
C GLU A 23 5.22 6.57 16.69
N MET A 24 5.10 6.90 17.98
CA MET A 24 5.37 8.25 18.45
C MET A 24 6.82 8.36 18.89
N ARG A 25 7.61 9.21 18.21
CA ARG A 25 9.00 9.46 18.55
C ARG A 25 9.15 10.79 19.29
N PRO A 26 9.88 10.82 20.42
CA PRO A 26 10.25 12.07 21.08
C PRO A 26 11.39 12.76 20.32
N ASN A 27 11.36 14.09 20.25
CA ASN A 27 12.41 14.97 19.77
C ASN A 27 12.58 16.14 20.76
N ARG A 28 13.67 16.90 20.63
CA ARG A 28 13.99 18.08 21.44
C ARG A 28 12.87 19.13 21.52
N TYR A 29 11.99 19.18 20.52
CA TYR A 29 10.91 20.17 20.40
C TYR A 29 9.49 19.59 20.65
N GLY A 30 9.37 18.32 21.07
CA GLY A 30 8.09 17.66 21.29
C GLY A 30 8.07 16.23 20.76
N SER A 31 6.89 15.65 20.57
CA SER A 31 6.71 14.34 19.94
C SER A 31 6.19 14.47 18.50
N TRP A 32 6.56 13.51 17.65
CA TRP A 32 6.03 13.42 16.29
C TRP A 32 5.70 11.96 15.94
N GLU A 33 4.76 11.80 15.01
CA GLU A 33 4.31 10.49 14.55
C GLU A 33 5.12 10.03 13.33
N GLU A 34 5.83 8.91 13.52
CA GLU A 34 6.49 8.18 12.46
C GLU A 34 5.64 7.02 11.97
N VAL A 35 5.72 6.74 10.68
CA VAL A 35 5.10 5.59 10.04
C VAL A 35 6.18 4.59 9.69
N VAL A 36 6.05 3.38 10.22
CA VAL A 36 6.84 2.21 9.82
C VAL A 36 6.18 1.59 8.61
N TYR A 37 6.89 1.47 7.50
CA TYR A 37 6.36 0.89 6.27
C TYR A 37 7.39 0.00 5.57
N ALA A 38 6.89 -0.92 4.75
CA ALA A 38 7.71 -1.74 3.84
C ALA A 38 7.28 -1.47 2.39
N PRO A 39 8.21 -1.12 1.47
CA PRO A 39 7.90 -1.03 0.06
C PRO A 39 7.59 -2.43 -0.50
N ILE A 40 6.63 -2.52 -1.41
CA ILE A 40 6.34 -3.76 -2.14
C ILE A 40 7.10 -3.73 -3.45
N LEU A 41 7.98 -4.71 -3.64
CA LEU A 41 8.80 -4.84 -4.84
C LEU A 41 7.97 -5.41 -6.01
N PRO A 42 8.42 -5.18 -7.27
CA PRO A 42 7.90 -5.90 -8.43
C PRO A 42 8.04 -7.41 -8.18
N GLY A 43 6.92 -8.12 -8.04
CA GLY A 43 6.89 -9.52 -7.59
C GLY A 43 6.19 -9.75 -6.24
N GLY A 44 5.68 -8.69 -5.60
CA GLY A 44 4.81 -8.79 -4.42
C GLY A 44 5.53 -9.10 -3.10
N LYS A 45 6.87 -9.14 -3.11
CA LYS A 45 7.69 -9.31 -1.90
C LYS A 45 7.79 -7.98 -1.14
N GLU A 46 7.71 -8.06 0.18
CA GLU A 46 8.00 -6.92 1.06
C GLU A 46 9.52 -6.68 1.06
N GLY A 47 9.91 -5.45 0.73
CA GLY A 47 11.31 -5.00 0.85
C GLY A 47 11.67 -4.66 2.29
N ALA A 48 12.87 -4.10 2.48
CA ALA A 48 13.34 -3.67 3.80
C ALA A 48 12.42 -2.62 4.43
N GLU A 49 12.22 -2.74 5.74
CA GLU A 49 11.44 -1.79 6.53
C GLU A 49 12.10 -0.41 6.53
N LYS A 50 11.26 0.62 6.49
CA LYS A 50 11.67 2.02 6.52
C LYS A 50 10.71 2.80 7.41
N THR A 51 11.22 3.90 7.96
CA THR A 51 10.45 4.87 8.73
C THR A 51 10.39 6.20 8.00
N CYS A 52 9.29 6.92 8.17
CA CYS A 52 9.19 8.33 7.74
C CYS A 52 8.08 9.04 8.51
N ALA A 53 8.03 10.37 8.44
CA ALA A 53 6.94 11.14 9.03
C ALA A 53 5.57 10.73 8.49
N LEU A 54 4.56 10.75 9.36
CA LEU A 54 3.17 10.59 8.94
C LEU A 54 2.77 11.61 7.87
N SER A 55 3.24 12.86 7.99
CA SER A 55 3.03 13.92 6.98
C SER A 55 3.63 13.55 5.63
N THR A 56 4.87 13.03 5.62
CA THR A 56 5.55 12.55 4.41
C THR A 56 4.78 11.39 3.78
N MET A 57 4.32 10.43 4.58
CA MET A 57 3.52 9.31 4.09
C MET A 57 2.18 9.78 3.51
N LYS A 58 1.50 10.74 4.15
CA LYS A 58 0.25 11.35 3.64
C LYS A 58 0.46 12.07 2.31
N GLY A 59 1.59 12.76 2.12
CA GLY A 59 1.92 13.41 0.84
C GLY A 59 2.23 12.43 -0.28
N TRP A 60 2.91 11.33 0.07
CA TRP A 60 3.29 10.26 -0.85
C TRP A 60 2.09 9.38 -1.28
N ALA A 61 1.24 9.00 -0.33
CA ALA A 61 0.10 8.12 -0.56
C ALA A 61 -1.03 8.85 -1.30
N LYS A 62 -1.43 8.34 -2.47
CA LYS A 62 -2.52 8.91 -3.28
C LYS A 62 -3.82 8.13 -3.15
N ARG A 63 -3.74 6.81 -3.00
CA ARG A 63 -4.89 5.96 -2.70
C ARG A 63 -4.54 4.82 -1.75
N GLU A 64 -5.54 4.36 -1.01
CA GLU A 64 -5.47 3.05 -0.35
C GLU A 64 -5.51 1.97 -1.43
N PHE A 65 -4.65 0.97 -1.26
CA PHE A 65 -4.49 -0.13 -2.19
C PHE A 65 -4.97 -1.41 -1.52
N ASP A 66 -5.94 -2.08 -2.10
CA ASP A 66 -6.37 -3.39 -1.63
C ASP A 66 -5.47 -4.47 -2.25
N ARG A 67 -4.71 -5.19 -1.42
CA ARG A 67 -3.86 -6.28 -1.87
C ARG A 67 -4.66 -7.43 -2.50
N GLN A 68 -5.94 -7.62 -2.14
CA GLN A 68 -6.76 -8.65 -2.78
C GLN A 68 -7.02 -8.36 -4.26
N ARG A 69 -7.01 -7.08 -4.69
CA ARG A 69 -7.09 -6.73 -6.12
C ARG A 69 -5.90 -7.25 -6.94
N LEU A 70 -4.70 -7.37 -6.36
CA LEU A 70 -3.55 -8.00 -7.05
C LEU A 70 -3.79 -9.48 -7.37
N ASN A 71 -4.48 -10.21 -6.48
CA ASN A 71 -4.72 -11.64 -6.64
C ASN A 71 -6.05 -11.94 -7.35
N GLY A 72 -7.01 -11.00 -7.34
CA GLY A 72 -8.34 -11.14 -7.92
C GLY A 72 -8.40 -10.98 -9.45
N GLU A 73 -7.53 -10.15 -10.04
CA GLU A 73 -7.46 -10.02 -11.51
C GLU A 73 -6.88 -11.25 -12.20
N ALA A 74 -6.10 -12.09 -11.48
CA ALA A 74 -5.63 -13.37 -12.02
C ALA A 74 -6.74 -14.46 -12.08
N ARG A 75 -7.91 -14.24 -11.43
CA ARG A 75 -8.99 -15.25 -11.35
C ARG A 75 -10.30 -14.85 -12.02
N SER A 76 -10.34 -13.75 -12.76
CA SER A 76 -11.51 -13.33 -13.54
C SER A 76 -11.26 -13.32 -15.05
N VAL A 77 -10.49 -14.28 -15.57
CA VAL A 77 -10.78 -14.78 -16.92
C VAL A 77 -11.90 -15.81 -16.76
N ARG A 78 -13.11 -15.33 -16.44
CA ARG A 78 -14.31 -16.15 -16.66
C ARG A 78 -14.31 -16.46 -18.15
N LYS A 79 -14.04 -17.72 -18.48
CA LYS A 79 -14.25 -18.28 -19.82
C LYS A 79 -15.58 -17.75 -20.34
N ARG A 80 -15.57 -16.92 -21.39
CA ARG A 80 -16.76 -16.78 -22.24
C ARG A 80 -16.94 -18.14 -22.91
N PRO A 81 -18.02 -18.91 -22.66
CA PRO A 81 -18.39 -19.92 -23.63
C PRO A 81 -18.83 -19.16 -24.88
N TYR A 82 -18.09 -19.36 -25.98
CA TYR A 82 -18.53 -18.98 -27.30
C TYR A 82 -19.75 -19.85 -27.62
N PHE A 83 -20.95 -19.33 -27.38
CA PHE A 83 -22.17 -19.92 -27.91
C PHE A 83 -22.49 -19.14 -29.19
N TRP A 84 -22.05 -19.69 -30.32
CA TRP A 84 -22.62 -19.36 -31.62
C TRP A 84 -23.94 -20.15 -31.73
N SER A 85 -25.06 -19.44 -31.60
CA SER A 85 -26.34 -19.96 -32.06
C SER A 85 -26.46 -19.62 -33.54
N ASN A 86 -26.46 -20.66 -34.37
CA ASN A 86 -26.86 -20.65 -35.77
C ASN A 86 -28.33 -21.04 -35.86
#